data_AF-A0A847JMB6-F1
#
_entry.id   AF-A0A847JMB6-F1
#
_cell.length_a   1.000
_cell.length_b   1.000
_cell.length_c   1.000
_cell.angle_alpha   90.00
_cell.angle_beta   90.00
_cell.angle_gamma   90.00
#
_symmetry.space_group_name_H-M   'P 1'
#
loop_
_entity.id
_entity.type
_entity.pdbx_description
1 polymer ?
#
loop_
_entity_poly.entity_id
_entity_poly.type
_entity_poly.pdbx_seq_one_letter_code
_entity_poly.pdbx_strand_id
1 'polypeptide(L)'
;MRIGIPYPTVSGSIHNISNREAELRVIGPQGLSDHLPCGFVNGLSGKIIPYNSIFHESINPLQRILLYLDSMEIDHESSAALSFILDKEKFQNAECFIAQNAFSIRETRLEHRPADVAGFLRSILVSDSPSAILVLGSEASLHKETPIIRDLVQKPGIRPVACTSPDAFEAALNRWRPMLFLILEPMISKNQEFSTLLQRFPSIPIMAICRFFGAKEEWAGIIERPHVVFCNTGEVFSEVLAGLIQRSLESKKFLPSPTSGVVADAIFYMNKSYSEQISRWKMASYLNASEDYLSRIFHAQMGISLWNYLARLRVQHAIDLLYSTGAGLAEIADLIGFRDEAYFCRVFKRIAGATPGSFRSRSFSDVRKVQESD
;
A
#
# COMPACT_ATOMS: atom_id res chain seq x y z
N MET A 1 -27.97 16.83 -47.12
CA MET A 1 -28.63 16.10 -46.01
C MET A 1 -27.53 15.73 -45.03
N ARG A 2 -27.52 16.36 -43.85
CA ARG A 2 -26.43 16.28 -42.87
C ARG A 2 -26.57 14.99 -42.05
N ILE A 3 -25.69 14.02 -42.25
CA ILE A 3 -25.65 12.77 -41.49
C ILE A 3 -24.71 13.04 -40.29
N GLY A 4 -25.30 13.23 -39.10
CA GLY A 4 -24.52 13.31 -37.86
C GLY A 4 -24.15 11.92 -37.37
N ILE A 5 -23.09 11.83 -36.58
CA ILE A 5 -22.62 10.56 -36.01
C ILE A 5 -23.53 10.23 -34.82
N PRO A 6 -24.20 9.06 -34.80
CA PRO A 6 -25.14 8.71 -33.75
C PRO A 6 -24.43 8.41 -32.42
N TYR A 7 -24.96 8.95 -31.31
CA TYR A 7 -24.53 8.70 -29.94
C TYR A 7 -25.74 8.55 -29.00
N PRO A 8 -25.69 7.65 -28.01
CA PRO A 8 -26.81 7.42 -27.10
C PRO A 8 -26.89 8.51 -26.01
N THR A 9 -28.10 8.82 -25.55
CA THR A 9 -28.36 9.70 -24.39
C THR A 9 -29.10 8.97 -23.27
N VAL A 10 -29.21 9.62 -22.10
CA VAL A 10 -29.70 9.09 -20.82
C VAL A 10 -31.11 8.46 -20.87
N SER A 11 -31.92 8.75 -21.89
CA SER A 11 -33.26 8.18 -22.09
C SER A 11 -33.30 6.94 -23.01
N GLY A 12 -32.14 6.45 -23.48
CA GLY A 12 -32.07 5.34 -24.45
C GLY A 12 -32.32 5.77 -25.90
N SER A 13 -32.40 7.08 -26.18
CA SER A 13 -32.56 7.63 -27.52
C SER A 13 -31.19 7.86 -28.19
N ILE A 14 -31.06 7.48 -29.47
CA ILE A 14 -29.88 7.79 -30.30
C ILE A 14 -30.01 9.22 -30.83
N HIS A 15 -29.07 10.10 -30.47
CA HIS A 15 -28.95 11.46 -31.00
C HIS A 15 -27.80 11.59 -31.98
N ASN A 16 -27.89 12.53 -32.91
CA ASN A 16 -26.82 12.81 -33.86
C ASN A 16 -25.90 13.90 -33.32
N ILE A 17 -24.59 13.67 -33.26
CA ILE A 17 -23.62 14.73 -33.00
C ILE A 17 -23.78 15.77 -34.11
N SER A 18 -24.13 17.01 -33.74
CA SER A 18 -24.24 18.09 -34.73
C SER A 18 -22.88 18.31 -35.37
N ASN A 19 -22.83 18.25 -36.70
CA ASN A 19 -21.62 18.49 -37.48
C ASN A 19 -21.22 19.97 -37.41
N ARG A 20 -20.61 20.39 -36.30
CA ARG A 20 -19.76 21.57 -36.22
C ARG A 20 -18.33 21.07 -36.44
N GLU A 21 -17.91 21.04 -37.71
CA GLU A 21 -16.56 20.98 -38.32
C GLU A 21 -15.39 20.18 -37.69
N ALA A 22 -15.49 19.66 -36.46
CA ALA A 22 -14.46 18.86 -35.82
C ALA A 22 -14.59 17.39 -36.20
N GLU A 23 -13.57 16.89 -36.90
CA GLU A 23 -13.49 15.51 -37.37
C GLU A 23 -13.27 14.55 -36.19
N LEU A 24 -14.17 13.55 -36.00
CA LEU A 24 -14.04 12.52 -34.96
C LEU A 24 -13.07 11.42 -35.43
N ARG A 25 -12.00 11.19 -34.66
CA ARG A 25 -11.07 10.07 -34.85
C ARG A 25 -11.25 9.03 -33.76
N VAL A 26 -11.11 7.76 -34.11
CA VAL A 26 -11.24 6.63 -33.17
C VAL A 26 -9.90 5.96 -33.04
N ILE A 27 -9.43 5.72 -31.81
CA ILE A 27 -8.19 5.01 -31.53
C ILE A 27 -8.56 3.69 -30.85
N GLY A 28 -8.01 2.57 -31.32
CA GLY A 28 -8.34 1.25 -30.78
C GLY A 28 -7.48 0.12 -31.37
N PRO A 29 -7.81 -1.15 -31.07
CA PRO A 29 -7.07 -2.30 -31.60
C PRO A 29 -7.24 -2.44 -33.11
N GLN A 30 -6.30 -3.15 -33.74
CA GLN A 30 -6.36 -3.44 -35.17
C GLN A 30 -7.56 -4.38 -35.44
N GLY A 31 -8.44 -4.01 -36.39
CA GLY A 31 -9.67 -4.78 -36.66
C GLY A 31 -10.90 -4.36 -35.84
N LEU A 32 -10.81 -3.27 -35.05
CA LEU A 32 -11.94 -2.75 -34.26
C LEU A 32 -13.24 -2.53 -35.05
N SER A 33 -13.16 -2.27 -36.36
CA SER A 33 -14.32 -2.15 -37.26
C SER A 33 -15.25 -3.37 -37.20
N ASP A 34 -14.69 -4.55 -36.95
CA ASP A 34 -15.40 -5.83 -37.03
C ASP A 34 -16.17 -6.14 -35.75
N HIS A 35 -15.80 -5.47 -34.65
CA HIS A 35 -16.38 -5.63 -33.31
C HIS A 35 -17.37 -4.51 -32.93
N LEU A 36 -17.45 -3.46 -33.74
CA LEU A 36 -18.36 -2.33 -33.53
C LEU A 36 -19.73 -2.59 -34.20
N PRO A 37 -20.85 -2.13 -33.62
CA PRO A 37 -22.16 -2.28 -34.24
C PRO A 37 -22.20 -1.67 -35.64
N CYS A 38 -22.81 -2.35 -36.64
CA CYS A 38 -22.76 -1.94 -38.05
C CYS A 38 -23.22 -0.48 -38.30
N GLY A 39 -24.13 0.05 -37.49
CA GLY A 39 -24.58 1.45 -37.57
C GLY A 39 -23.53 2.49 -37.15
N PHE A 40 -22.53 2.08 -36.38
CA PHE A 40 -21.41 2.92 -35.91
C PHE A 40 -20.25 2.93 -36.92
N VAL A 41 -19.98 1.79 -37.56
CA VAL A 41 -18.89 1.58 -38.52
C VAL A 41 -19.06 2.40 -39.81
N ASN A 42 -20.29 2.51 -40.32
CA ASN A 42 -20.58 3.17 -41.60
C ASN A 42 -20.27 4.68 -41.63
N GLY A 43 -20.15 5.35 -40.47
CA GLY A 43 -19.76 6.76 -40.36
C GLY A 43 -18.27 6.99 -40.03
N LEU A 44 -17.52 5.93 -39.76
CA LEU A 44 -16.15 5.96 -39.23
C LEU A 44 -15.12 5.32 -40.16
N SER A 45 -15.55 4.81 -41.32
CA SER A 45 -14.67 4.22 -42.34
C SER A 45 -13.56 5.19 -42.73
N GLY A 46 -12.30 4.82 -42.44
CA GLY A 46 -11.10 5.63 -42.68
C GLY A 46 -10.68 6.56 -41.53
N LYS A 47 -11.36 6.51 -40.37
CA LYS A 47 -11.05 7.34 -39.19
C LYS A 47 -10.64 6.55 -37.94
N ILE A 48 -10.49 5.22 -38.08
CA ILE A 48 -10.00 4.32 -37.04
C ILE A 48 -8.47 4.24 -37.17
N ILE A 49 -7.78 4.58 -36.10
CA ILE A 49 -6.32 4.57 -35.97
C ILE A 49 -5.96 3.43 -35.03
N PRO A 50 -5.27 2.38 -35.50
CA PRO A 50 -4.74 1.34 -34.64
C PRO A 50 -3.77 1.93 -33.59
N TYR A 51 -3.71 1.36 -32.39
CA TYR A 51 -2.83 1.84 -31.32
C TYR A 51 -1.39 2.03 -31.80
N ASN A 52 -0.82 1.03 -32.49
CA ASN A 52 0.56 1.05 -32.98
C ASN A 52 0.86 2.11 -34.05
N SER A 53 -0.17 2.70 -34.66
CA SER A 53 -0.01 3.70 -35.72
C SER A 53 0.00 5.12 -35.17
N ILE A 54 -0.34 5.30 -33.89
CA ILE A 54 -0.52 6.63 -33.27
C ILE A 54 0.77 7.45 -33.20
N PHE A 55 1.93 6.79 -33.17
CA PHE A 55 3.24 7.46 -33.07
C PHE A 55 3.54 8.34 -34.28
N HIS A 56 2.92 8.05 -35.42
CA HIS A 56 3.14 8.75 -36.68
C HIS A 56 1.98 9.69 -37.05
N GLU A 57 0.93 9.76 -36.23
CA GLU A 57 -0.27 10.55 -36.51
C GLU A 57 -0.14 11.99 -35.97
N SER A 58 -0.60 12.95 -36.78
CA SER A 58 -0.70 14.36 -36.37
C SER A 58 -2.13 14.66 -35.91
N ILE A 59 -2.29 14.77 -34.59
CA ILE A 59 -3.59 15.07 -33.96
C ILE A 59 -3.66 16.56 -33.64
N ASN A 60 -4.72 17.19 -34.13
CA ASN A 60 -4.99 18.61 -33.93
C ASN A 60 -5.79 18.82 -32.62
N PRO A 61 -5.45 19.80 -31.77
CA PRO A 61 -6.18 20.12 -30.54
C PRO A 61 -7.69 20.31 -30.70
N LEU A 62 -8.15 20.76 -31.87
CA LEU A 62 -9.59 20.99 -32.15
C LEU A 62 -10.32 19.71 -32.58
N GLN A 63 -9.64 18.57 -32.69
CA GLN A 63 -10.24 17.29 -33.05
C GLN A 63 -10.90 16.60 -31.86
N ARG A 64 -11.91 15.77 -32.17
CA ARG A 64 -12.55 14.88 -31.21
C ARG A 64 -11.97 13.49 -31.32
N ILE A 65 -11.72 12.87 -30.18
CA ILE A 65 -11.03 11.59 -30.12
C ILE A 65 -11.86 10.62 -29.30
N LEU A 66 -12.19 9.46 -29.86
CA LEU A 66 -12.78 8.36 -29.12
C LEU A 66 -11.72 7.27 -28.91
N LEU A 67 -11.36 7.04 -27.66
CA LEU A 67 -10.43 6.00 -27.23
C LEU A 67 -11.24 4.75 -26.84
N TYR A 68 -11.20 3.76 -27.71
CA TYR A 68 -11.71 2.43 -27.40
C TYR A 68 -10.62 1.70 -26.61
N LEU A 69 -10.98 1.07 -25.50
CA LEU A 69 -10.07 0.41 -24.55
C LEU A 69 -10.71 -0.90 -24.09
N ASP A 70 -10.54 -1.97 -24.86
CA ASP A 70 -10.93 -3.30 -24.39
C ASP A 70 -9.77 -3.92 -23.61
N SER A 71 -9.90 -3.99 -22.28
CA SER A 71 -8.85 -4.50 -21.40
C SER A 71 -8.41 -5.93 -21.69
N MET A 72 -9.21 -6.71 -22.43
CA MET A 72 -8.86 -8.08 -22.81
C MET A 72 -8.02 -8.17 -24.09
N GLU A 73 -7.89 -7.08 -24.85
CA GLU A 73 -7.19 -7.04 -26.15
C GLU A 73 -5.95 -6.11 -26.15
N ILE A 74 -5.62 -5.47 -25.03
CA ILE A 74 -4.44 -4.59 -24.92
C ILE A 74 -3.18 -5.45 -24.72
N ASP A 75 -2.35 -5.55 -25.76
CA ASP A 75 -1.02 -6.18 -25.69
C ASP A 75 0.09 -5.20 -25.27
N HIS A 76 1.31 -5.71 -25.12
CA HIS A 76 2.48 -4.92 -24.68
C HIS A 76 2.78 -3.73 -25.61
N GLU A 77 2.56 -3.86 -26.92
CA GLU A 77 2.78 -2.78 -27.89
C GLU A 77 1.67 -1.71 -27.79
N SER A 78 0.43 -2.14 -27.57
CA SER A 78 -0.73 -1.28 -27.32
C SER A 78 -0.57 -0.48 -26.02
N SER A 79 0.03 -1.08 -24.98
CA SER A 79 0.36 -0.40 -23.72
C SER A 79 1.34 0.77 -23.91
N ALA A 80 2.39 0.59 -24.74
CA ALA A 80 3.34 1.65 -25.05
C ALA A 80 2.70 2.80 -25.84
N ALA A 81 1.80 2.48 -26.77
CA ALA A 81 1.02 3.47 -27.52
C ALA A 81 0.07 4.27 -26.61
N LEU A 82 -0.60 3.60 -25.67
CA LEU A 82 -1.46 4.25 -24.67
C LEU A 82 -0.66 5.13 -23.71
N SER A 83 0.56 4.72 -23.33
CA SER A 83 1.48 5.55 -22.55
C SER A 83 1.99 6.78 -23.32
N PHE A 84 2.11 6.71 -24.64
CA PHE A 84 2.46 7.86 -25.47
C PHE A 84 1.31 8.89 -25.59
N ILE A 85 0.05 8.42 -25.56
CA ILE A 85 -1.12 9.30 -25.51
C ILE A 85 -1.14 10.11 -24.21
N LEU A 86 -0.66 9.53 -23.10
CA LEU A 86 -0.60 10.16 -21.77
C LEU A 86 0.39 11.33 -21.69
N ASP A 87 1.42 11.35 -22.52
CA ASP A 87 2.62 12.18 -22.32
C ASP A 87 2.70 13.41 -23.24
N LYS A 88 1.69 13.67 -24.09
CA LYS A 88 1.73 14.80 -25.04
C LYS A 88 0.71 15.90 -24.76
N GLU A 89 1.20 17.14 -24.73
CA GLU A 89 0.41 18.40 -24.79
C GLU A 89 -0.67 18.39 -25.91
N LYS A 90 -0.49 17.57 -26.96
CA LYS A 90 -1.43 17.44 -28.08
C LYS A 90 -2.78 16.84 -27.71
N PHE A 91 -2.87 15.99 -26.68
CA PHE A 91 -4.13 15.34 -26.27
C PHE A 91 -4.84 16.05 -25.12
N GLN A 92 -4.10 16.85 -24.34
CA GLN A 92 -4.67 17.60 -23.20
C GLN A 92 -5.72 18.63 -23.64
N ASN A 93 -5.63 19.11 -24.88
CA ASN A 93 -6.53 20.11 -25.44
C ASN A 93 -7.63 19.52 -26.36
N ALA A 94 -7.59 18.21 -26.64
CA ALA A 94 -8.57 17.54 -27.50
C ALA A 94 -9.78 17.04 -26.69
N GLU A 95 -10.99 17.14 -27.25
CA GLU A 95 -12.20 16.54 -26.64
C GLU A 95 -12.15 15.01 -26.77
N CYS A 96 -11.73 14.35 -25.68
CA CYS A 96 -11.54 12.90 -25.62
C CYS A 96 -12.72 12.18 -24.95
N PHE A 97 -13.15 11.08 -25.57
CA PHE A 97 -14.20 10.18 -25.11
C PHE A 97 -13.62 8.78 -24.93
N ILE A 98 -14.14 7.97 -24.00
CA ILE A 98 -13.60 6.65 -23.68
C ILE A 98 -14.70 5.58 -23.74
N ALA A 99 -14.42 4.42 -24.33
CA ALA A 99 -15.30 3.25 -24.34
C ALA A 99 -14.53 1.98 -23.88
N GLN A 100 -15.08 1.21 -22.93
CA GLN A 100 -14.37 0.09 -22.27
C GLN A 100 -14.67 -1.30 -22.84
N ASN A 101 -15.77 -1.48 -23.55
CA ASN A 101 -16.12 -2.70 -24.30
C ASN A 101 -17.33 -2.43 -25.21
N ALA A 102 -17.56 -3.28 -26.21
CA ALA A 102 -18.68 -3.13 -27.15
C ALA A 102 -20.07 -3.14 -26.47
N PHE A 103 -20.21 -3.75 -25.28
CA PHE A 103 -21.44 -3.78 -24.48
C PHE A 103 -21.70 -2.50 -23.67
N SER A 104 -20.64 -1.81 -23.22
CA SER A 104 -20.64 -0.58 -22.41
C SER A 104 -21.05 0.64 -23.23
N ILE A 105 -21.04 0.50 -24.57
CA ILE A 105 -21.67 1.41 -25.51
C ILE A 105 -23.18 1.52 -25.24
N ARG A 106 -23.80 0.57 -24.51
CA ARG A 106 -25.23 0.58 -24.14
C ARG A 106 -25.56 1.24 -22.79
N GLU A 107 -24.63 1.37 -21.83
CA GLU A 107 -25.00 1.72 -20.44
C GLU A 107 -24.16 2.80 -19.74
N THR A 108 -23.08 3.33 -20.33
CA THR A 108 -22.28 4.36 -19.63
C THR A 108 -22.85 5.77 -19.83
N ARG A 109 -23.30 6.40 -18.72
CA ARG A 109 -23.61 7.84 -18.65
C ARG A 109 -22.34 8.67 -18.92
N LEU A 110 -22.21 9.20 -20.12
CA LEU A 110 -21.18 10.19 -20.47
C LEU A 110 -21.71 11.59 -20.13
N GLU A 111 -21.30 12.15 -19.00
CA GLU A 111 -21.53 13.57 -18.68
C GLU A 111 -20.55 14.46 -19.46
N HIS A 112 -21.02 15.67 -19.82
CA HIS A 112 -20.36 16.67 -20.68
C HIS A 112 -19.09 17.34 -20.10
N ARG A 113 -18.11 16.58 -19.60
CA ARG A 113 -16.79 17.13 -19.26
C ARG A 113 -15.68 16.26 -19.86
N PRO A 114 -14.56 16.86 -20.32
CA PRO A 114 -13.38 16.08 -20.67
C PRO A 114 -12.99 15.26 -19.44
N ALA A 115 -13.12 13.93 -19.56
CA ALA A 115 -12.69 13.02 -18.52
C ALA A 115 -11.18 13.19 -18.31
N ASP A 116 -10.69 12.98 -17.09
CA ASP A 116 -9.25 12.81 -16.85
C ASP A 116 -8.79 11.50 -17.52
N VAL A 117 -8.59 11.56 -18.83
CA VAL A 117 -8.12 10.44 -19.66
C VAL A 117 -6.81 9.92 -19.11
N ALA A 118 -6.00 10.80 -18.53
CA ALA A 118 -4.73 10.43 -17.94
C ALA A 118 -4.87 9.63 -16.64
N GLY A 119 -5.75 10.05 -15.73
CA GLY A 119 -6.10 9.31 -14.53
C GLY A 119 -6.80 7.98 -14.84
N PHE A 120 -7.65 7.96 -15.86
CA PHE A 120 -8.38 6.76 -16.26
C PHE A 120 -7.50 5.72 -16.98
N LEU A 121 -6.68 6.13 -17.97
CA LEU A 121 -5.72 5.22 -18.61
C LEU A 121 -4.71 4.68 -17.62
N ARG A 122 -4.24 5.51 -16.67
CA ARG A 122 -3.44 5.05 -15.52
C ARG A 122 -4.17 4.00 -14.68
N SER A 123 -5.49 4.09 -14.53
CA SER A 123 -6.27 3.10 -13.78
C SER A 123 -6.46 1.76 -14.53
N ILE A 124 -6.42 1.75 -15.87
CA ILE A 124 -6.62 0.54 -16.71
C ILE A 124 -5.30 -0.18 -17.01
N LEU A 125 -4.23 0.56 -17.32
CA LEU A 125 -2.90 -0.01 -17.60
C LEU A 125 -2.28 -0.73 -16.38
N VAL A 126 -2.88 -0.58 -15.19
CA VAL A 126 -2.51 -1.28 -13.95
C VAL A 126 -3.02 -2.74 -13.91
N SER A 127 -3.80 -3.20 -14.90
CA SER A 127 -4.37 -4.56 -14.91
C SER A 127 -3.34 -5.69 -15.10
N ASP A 128 -2.18 -5.42 -15.71
CA ASP A 128 -1.04 -6.35 -15.80
C ASP A 128 0.09 -6.02 -14.80
N SER A 129 -0.08 -4.99 -13.98
CA SER A 129 0.96 -4.59 -13.03
C SER A 129 1.16 -5.68 -11.97
N PRO A 130 2.40 -6.15 -11.77
CA PRO A 130 2.70 -7.10 -10.72
C PRO A 130 2.29 -6.54 -9.36
N SER A 131 1.83 -7.43 -8.48
CA SER A 131 1.41 -7.05 -7.13
C SER A 131 2.64 -6.71 -6.27
N ALA A 132 2.50 -5.66 -5.46
CA ALA A 132 3.58 -5.22 -4.58
C ALA A 132 3.12 -4.89 -3.17
N ILE A 133 4.07 -5.00 -2.25
CA ILE A 133 4.01 -4.35 -0.93
C ILE A 133 4.87 -3.10 -1.06
N LEU A 134 4.27 -1.91 -0.94
CA LEU A 134 5.03 -0.68 -0.99
C LEU A 134 5.52 -0.36 0.42
N VAL A 135 6.83 -0.29 0.59
CA VAL A 135 7.51 -0.07 1.87
C VAL A 135 7.99 1.37 1.92
N LEU A 136 7.40 2.15 2.81
CA LEU A 136 7.67 3.57 2.98
C LEU A 136 8.58 3.75 4.20
N GLY A 137 9.76 4.35 4.01
CA GLY A 137 10.73 4.57 5.09
C GLY A 137 11.84 5.53 4.68
N SER A 138 12.58 6.07 5.64
CA SER A 138 13.89 6.67 5.34
C SER A 138 14.85 5.62 4.80
N GLU A 139 15.92 6.06 4.14
CA GLU A 139 16.96 5.16 3.63
C GLU A 139 17.59 4.29 4.75
N ALA A 140 17.83 4.88 5.93
CA ALA A 140 18.38 4.17 7.07
C ALA A 140 17.42 3.09 7.62
N SER A 141 16.13 3.41 7.76
CA SER A 141 15.13 2.45 8.25
C SER A 141 14.88 1.34 7.24
N LEU A 142 14.85 1.67 5.95
CA LEU A 142 14.77 0.68 4.89
C LEU A 142 15.98 -0.26 4.94
N HIS A 143 17.20 0.25 5.01
CA HIS A 143 18.39 -0.60 5.10
C HIS A 143 18.32 -1.59 6.27
N LYS A 144 17.81 -1.14 7.42
CA LYS A 144 17.70 -1.95 8.64
C LYS A 144 16.62 -3.03 8.56
N GLU A 145 15.43 -2.71 8.04
CA GLU A 145 14.27 -3.60 8.08
C GLU A 145 14.05 -4.38 6.77
N THR A 146 14.64 -3.94 5.64
CA THR A 146 14.46 -4.60 4.32
C THR A 146 14.85 -6.07 4.29
N PRO A 147 15.95 -6.53 4.92
CA PRO A 147 16.27 -7.96 4.95
C PRO A 147 15.14 -8.78 5.58
N ILE A 148 14.62 -8.32 6.73
CA ILE A 148 13.49 -8.95 7.41
C ILE A 148 12.27 -8.95 6.50
N ILE A 149 11.93 -7.80 5.91
CA ILE A 149 10.76 -7.69 5.03
C ILE A 149 10.88 -8.61 3.82
N ARG A 150 12.07 -8.71 3.21
CA ARG A 150 12.33 -9.60 2.07
C ARG A 150 12.14 -11.05 2.47
N ASP A 151 12.68 -11.46 3.62
CA ASP A 151 12.55 -12.82 4.14
C ASP A 151 11.13 -13.16 4.54
N LEU A 152 10.32 -12.17 4.95
CA LEU A 152 8.91 -12.36 5.28
C LEU A 152 8.02 -12.48 4.03
N VAL A 153 8.46 -11.96 2.88
CA VAL A 153 7.71 -11.94 1.62
C VAL A 153 8.23 -13.03 0.68
N GLN A 154 8.27 -14.28 1.17
CA GLN A 154 8.69 -15.45 0.39
C GLN A 154 7.63 -15.94 -0.64
N LYS A 155 6.54 -15.19 -0.87
CA LYS A 155 5.51 -15.58 -1.83
C LYS A 155 5.91 -15.20 -3.27
N PRO A 156 5.86 -16.15 -4.23
CA PRO A 156 6.13 -15.85 -5.64
C PRO A 156 5.09 -14.86 -6.18
N GLY A 157 5.56 -13.79 -6.82
CA GLY A 157 4.71 -12.79 -7.48
C GLY A 157 4.36 -11.54 -6.67
N ILE A 158 4.68 -11.50 -5.37
CA ILE A 158 4.54 -10.27 -4.54
C ILE A 158 5.93 -9.71 -4.29
N ARG A 159 6.17 -8.46 -4.70
CA ARG A 159 7.48 -7.80 -4.50
C ARG A 159 7.41 -6.70 -3.45
N PRO A 160 8.34 -6.66 -2.47
CA PRO A 160 8.53 -5.47 -1.67
C PRO A 160 9.22 -4.40 -2.53
N VAL A 161 8.65 -3.20 -2.57
CA VAL A 161 9.19 -2.04 -3.29
C VAL A 161 9.43 -0.93 -2.27
N ALA A 162 10.69 -0.58 -2.08
CA ALA A 162 11.10 0.48 -1.16
C ALA A 162 10.85 1.87 -1.77
N CYS A 163 10.28 2.77 -0.98
CA CYS A 163 9.97 4.15 -1.35
C CYS A 163 10.52 5.09 -0.28
N THR A 164 11.52 5.90 -0.65
CA THR A 164 12.19 6.87 0.24
C THR A 164 11.64 8.29 0.13
N SER A 165 10.91 8.60 -0.94
CA SER A 165 10.32 9.93 -1.20
C SER A 165 8.89 9.81 -1.74
N PRO A 166 8.08 10.89 -1.66
CA PRO A 166 6.75 10.95 -2.26
C PRO A 166 6.78 10.66 -3.77
N ASP A 167 7.74 11.22 -4.51
CA ASP A 167 7.92 10.96 -5.94
C ASP A 167 8.18 9.47 -6.24
N ALA A 168 9.05 8.83 -5.44
CA ALA A 168 9.33 7.40 -5.58
C ALA A 168 8.09 6.54 -5.27
N PHE A 169 7.28 6.97 -4.30
CA PHE A 169 6.03 6.31 -3.96
C PHE A 169 4.98 6.48 -5.06
N GLU A 170 4.83 7.67 -5.63
CA GLU A 170 3.94 7.91 -6.77
C GLU A 170 4.38 7.14 -8.02
N ALA A 171 5.68 7.12 -8.32
CA ALA A 171 6.24 6.30 -9.40
C ALA A 171 5.96 4.79 -9.17
N ALA A 172 6.05 4.33 -7.92
CA ALA A 172 5.71 2.95 -7.58
C ALA A 172 4.21 2.66 -7.74
N LEU A 173 3.34 3.58 -7.33
CA LEU A 173 1.89 3.48 -7.52
C LEU A 173 1.48 3.45 -9.00
N ASN A 174 2.23 4.12 -9.88
CA ASN A 174 2.00 4.09 -11.32
C ASN A 174 2.47 2.77 -11.98
N ARG A 175 3.35 2.01 -11.32
CA ARG A 175 3.98 0.79 -11.89
C ARG A 175 3.47 -0.50 -11.28
N TRP A 176 3.07 -0.48 -10.02
CA TRP A 176 2.73 -1.66 -9.24
C TRP A 176 1.30 -1.59 -8.74
N ARG A 177 0.65 -2.75 -8.58
CA ARG A 177 -0.63 -2.86 -7.88
C ARG A 177 -0.36 -3.06 -6.38
N PRO A 178 -0.53 -2.02 -5.53
CA PRO A 178 -0.31 -2.16 -4.10
C PRO A 178 -1.33 -3.12 -3.45
N MET A 179 -0.83 -4.06 -2.66
CA MET A 179 -1.64 -4.95 -1.82
C MET A 179 -1.58 -4.58 -0.33
N LEU A 180 -0.51 -3.91 0.08
CA LEU A 180 -0.25 -3.48 1.45
C LEU A 180 0.73 -2.30 1.41
N PHE A 181 0.48 -1.30 2.23
CA PHE A 181 1.45 -0.27 2.54
C PHE A 181 2.14 -0.62 3.86
N LEU A 182 3.46 -0.70 3.86
CA LEU A 182 4.26 -0.95 5.05
C LEU A 182 5.03 0.34 5.41
N ILE A 183 4.70 0.97 6.53
CA ILE A 183 5.30 2.24 6.95
C ILE A 183 6.30 1.97 8.06
N LEU A 184 7.56 2.36 7.86
CA LEU A 184 8.65 2.12 8.81
C LEU A 184 8.87 3.27 9.81
N GLU A 185 8.35 4.47 9.52
CA GLU A 185 8.61 5.67 10.31
C GLU A 185 7.42 6.63 10.44
N PRO A 186 7.28 7.34 11.57
CA PRO A 186 6.26 8.37 11.79
C PRO A 186 6.49 9.65 10.99
N MET A 187 7.69 9.90 10.47
CA MET A 187 7.97 11.10 9.66
C MET A 187 7.17 11.11 8.36
N ILE A 188 6.82 9.93 7.86
CA ILE A 188 6.05 9.74 6.62
C ILE A 188 4.59 10.13 6.84
N SER A 189 4.03 9.83 8.01
CA SER A 189 2.66 10.28 8.35
C SER A 189 2.57 11.78 8.59
N LYS A 190 3.68 12.47 8.91
CA LYS A 190 3.74 13.94 9.03
C LYS A 190 3.90 14.66 7.69
N ASN A 191 4.30 13.96 6.63
CA ASN A 191 4.41 14.53 5.31
C ASN A 191 3.04 14.55 4.60
N GLN A 192 2.57 15.76 4.28
CA GLN A 192 1.27 15.99 3.69
C GLN A 192 1.09 15.31 2.32
N GLU A 193 2.17 15.15 1.55
CA GLU A 193 2.14 14.48 0.25
C GLU A 193 1.89 12.98 0.40
N PHE A 194 2.61 12.30 1.29
CA PHE A 194 2.37 10.89 1.59
C PHE A 194 0.96 10.64 2.11
N SER A 195 0.47 11.50 3.01
CA SER A 195 -0.91 11.42 3.51
C SER A 195 -1.93 11.52 2.36
N THR A 196 -1.75 12.49 1.47
CA THR A 196 -2.61 12.69 0.30
C THR A 196 -2.58 11.48 -0.64
N LEU A 197 -1.39 10.93 -0.90
CA LEU A 197 -1.23 9.73 -1.73
C LEU A 197 -1.88 8.50 -1.10
N LEU A 198 -1.73 8.30 0.22
CA LEU A 198 -2.35 7.20 0.94
C LEU A 198 -3.88 7.29 0.98
N GLN A 199 -4.45 8.51 1.01
CA GLN A 199 -5.89 8.75 0.97
C GLN A 199 -6.54 8.33 -0.36
N ARG A 200 -5.78 8.36 -1.47
CA ARG A 200 -6.26 7.86 -2.79
C ARG A 200 -6.59 6.36 -2.76
N PHE A 201 -6.09 5.62 -1.77
CA PHE A 201 -6.24 4.16 -1.65
C PHE A 201 -6.80 3.74 -0.28
N PRO A 202 -8.08 4.06 0.02
CA PRO A 202 -8.67 3.83 1.34
C PRO A 202 -8.83 2.34 1.69
N SER A 203 -9.05 1.49 0.68
CA SER A 203 -9.29 0.05 0.84
C SER A 203 -8.02 -0.78 1.04
N ILE A 204 -6.84 -0.21 0.80
CA ILE A 204 -5.57 -0.92 0.95
C ILE A 204 -5.15 -0.89 2.42
N PRO A 205 -4.80 -2.03 3.02
CA PRO A 205 -4.35 -2.06 4.39
C PRO A 205 -3.02 -1.32 4.55
N ILE A 206 -2.83 -0.78 5.75
CA ILE A 206 -1.57 -0.19 6.18
C ILE A 206 -1.06 -1.01 7.36
N MET A 207 0.23 -1.31 7.34
CA MET A 207 0.94 -1.79 8.50
C MET A 207 2.03 -0.79 8.86
N ALA A 208 1.92 -0.16 10.02
CA ALA A 208 2.96 0.67 10.58
C ALA A 208 3.83 -0.20 11.48
N ILE A 209 5.11 -0.32 11.14
CA ILE A 209 6.07 -1.08 11.91
C ILE A 209 7.21 -0.18 12.37
N CYS A 210 7.53 -0.20 13.65
CA CYS A 210 8.60 0.61 14.21
C CYS A 210 9.33 -0.15 15.30
N ARG A 211 10.61 0.16 15.49
CA ARG A 211 11.34 -0.36 16.65
C ARG A 211 10.69 0.10 17.96
N PHE A 212 10.39 1.40 18.02
CA PHE A 212 9.72 2.06 19.13
C PHE A 212 8.62 2.97 18.58
N PHE A 213 7.45 2.92 19.20
CA PHE A 213 6.40 3.89 18.92
C PHE A 213 6.55 5.09 19.84
N GLY A 214 6.70 6.27 19.23
CA GLY A 214 6.67 7.56 19.93
C GLY A 214 5.25 7.95 20.34
N ALA A 215 4.96 9.24 20.24
CA ALA A 215 3.64 9.76 20.61
C ALA A 215 2.56 9.34 19.59
N LYS A 216 1.33 9.12 20.06
CA LYS A 216 0.22 8.67 19.20
C LYS A 216 -0.11 9.71 18.12
N GLU A 217 0.07 10.98 18.44
CA GLU A 217 -0.20 12.15 17.59
C GLU A 217 0.65 12.13 16.32
N GLU A 218 1.82 11.49 16.35
CA GLU A 218 2.68 11.35 15.18
C GLU A 218 2.04 10.49 14.09
N TRP A 219 1.05 9.67 14.45
CA TRP A 219 0.34 8.73 13.59
C TRP A 219 -1.09 9.15 13.28
N ALA A 220 -1.51 10.35 13.70
CA ALA A 220 -2.88 10.85 13.56
C ALA A 220 -3.40 10.74 12.12
N GLY A 221 -2.54 10.98 11.11
CA GLY A 221 -2.91 10.91 9.70
C GLY A 221 -3.29 9.53 9.18
N ILE A 222 -2.93 8.45 9.88
CA ILE A 222 -3.29 7.09 9.48
C ILE A 222 -4.12 6.34 10.53
N ILE A 223 -3.94 6.61 11.83
CA ILE A 223 -4.50 5.79 12.92
C ILE A 223 -6.02 5.62 12.88
N GLU A 224 -6.74 6.58 12.31
CA GLU A 224 -8.20 6.57 12.21
C GLU A 224 -8.72 5.65 11.07
N ARG A 225 -7.83 5.21 10.18
CA ARG A 225 -8.22 4.33 9.07
C ARG A 225 -8.58 2.93 9.58
N PRO A 226 -9.64 2.31 9.04
CA PRO A 226 -10.15 1.01 9.49
C PRO A 226 -9.20 -0.17 9.28
N HIS A 227 -8.17 -0.03 8.45
CA HIS A 227 -7.30 -1.14 8.03
C HIS A 227 -5.84 -0.88 8.39
N VAL A 228 -5.60 -0.22 9.53
CA VAL A 228 -4.24 0.05 10.02
C VAL A 228 -3.90 -0.88 11.17
N VAL A 229 -2.73 -1.51 11.06
CA VAL A 229 -2.14 -2.33 12.13
C VAL A 229 -0.80 -1.73 12.52
N PHE A 230 -0.59 -1.57 13.83
CA PHE A 230 0.71 -1.20 14.39
C PHE A 230 1.41 -2.45 14.92
N CYS A 231 2.72 -2.57 14.73
CA CYS A 231 3.50 -3.65 15.32
C CYS A 231 4.95 -3.20 15.57
N ASN A 232 5.50 -3.58 16.72
CA ASN A 232 6.93 -3.36 16.97
C ASN A 232 7.79 -4.26 16.05
N THR A 233 9.00 -3.80 15.71
CA THR A 233 9.97 -4.58 14.93
C THR A 233 11.07 -5.20 15.79
N GLY A 234 11.75 -6.19 15.21
CA GLY A 234 12.87 -6.86 15.85
C GLY A 234 12.89 -8.37 15.65
N GLU A 235 14.00 -8.97 16.05
CA GLU A 235 14.20 -10.43 15.99
C GLU A 235 13.04 -11.20 16.60
N VAL A 236 12.52 -10.76 17.76
CA VAL A 236 11.43 -11.45 18.46
C VAL A 236 10.03 -11.07 17.96
N PHE A 237 9.92 -10.19 16.96
CA PHE A 237 8.66 -9.85 16.31
C PHE A 237 8.55 -10.42 14.89
N SER A 238 9.62 -10.99 14.34
CA SER A 238 9.67 -11.58 12.99
C SER A 238 8.46 -12.48 12.67
N GLU A 239 8.17 -13.47 13.51
CA GLU A 239 7.02 -14.38 13.33
C GLU A 239 5.66 -13.66 13.41
N VAL A 240 5.55 -12.68 14.30
CA VAL A 240 4.31 -11.89 14.48
C VAL A 240 4.06 -11.05 13.23
N LEU A 241 5.11 -10.39 12.73
CA LEU A 241 5.08 -9.61 11.49
C LEU A 241 4.76 -10.49 10.29
N ALA A 242 5.37 -11.68 10.18
CA ALA A 242 5.06 -12.65 9.14
C ALA A 242 3.55 -12.97 9.10
N GLY A 243 3.01 -13.34 10.26
CA GLY A 243 1.59 -13.69 10.39
C GLY A 243 0.68 -12.50 10.10
N LEU A 244 1.07 -11.28 10.49
CA LEU A 244 0.30 -10.07 10.19
C LEU A 244 0.31 -9.74 8.71
N ILE A 245 1.48 -9.78 8.05
CA ILE A 245 1.60 -9.50 6.62
C ILE A 245 0.77 -10.51 5.84
N GLN A 246 0.90 -11.80 6.17
CA GLN A 246 0.12 -12.85 5.54
C GLN A 246 -1.39 -12.61 5.70
N ARG A 247 -1.86 -12.28 6.90
CA ARG A 247 -3.29 -11.97 7.15
C ARG A 247 -3.77 -10.77 6.34
N SER A 248 -2.95 -9.72 6.25
CA SER A 248 -3.28 -8.52 5.46
C SER A 248 -3.37 -8.81 3.97
N LEU A 249 -2.48 -9.65 3.44
CA LEU A 249 -2.47 -10.03 2.02
C LEU A 249 -3.62 -10.98 1.64
N GLU A 250 -4.10 -11.79 2.58
CA GLU A 250 -5.22 -12.72 2.36
C GLU A 250 -6.60 -12.03 2.39
N SER A 251 -6.65 -10.69 2.48
CA SER A 251 -7.87 -9.88 2.51
C SER A 251 -8.91 -10.34 3.53
N LYS A 252 -8.47 -10.97 4.62
CA LYS A 252 -9.35 -11.44 5.69
C LYS A 252 -9.87 -10.25 6.50
N LYS A 253 -11.09 -10.37 7.02
CA LYS A 253 -11.83 -9.35 7.79
C LYS A 253 -10.91 -8.64 8.80
N PHE A 254 -10.55 -7.39 8.53
CA PHE A 254 -9.94 -6.50 9.52
C PHE A 254 -10.94 -6.17 10.62
N LEU A 255 -10.44 -5.81 11.81
CA LEU A 255 -11.31 -5.25 12.84
C LEU A 255 -11.89 -3.90 12.37
N PRO A 256 -13.13 -3.56 12.74
CA PRO A 256 -13.67 -2.24 12.47
C PRO A 256 -12.82 -1.12 13.10
N SER A 257 -12.78 0.06 12.48
CA SER A 257 -11.99 1.24 12.91
C SER A 257 -12.03 1.53 14.43
N PRO A 258 -13.19 1.58 15.12
CA PRO A 258 -13.18 1.86 16.55
C PRO A 258 -12.49 0.75 17.36
N THR A 259 -12.59 -0.50 16.91
CA THR A 259 -11.97 -1.64 17.59
C THR A 259 -10.47 -1.72 17.31
N SER A 260 -10.04 -1.48 16.06
CA SER A 260 -8.62 -1.45 15.71
C SER A 260 -7.89 -0.29 16.41
N GLY A 261 -8.58 0.85 16.61
CA GLY A 261 -8.09 1.98 17.38
C GLY A 261 -7.74 1.61 18.83
N VAL A 262 -8.58 0.82 19.51
CA VAL A 262 -8.29 0.35 20.88
C VAL A 262 -7.05 -0.54 20.93
N VAL A 263 -6.83 -1.38 19.91
CA VAL A 263 -5.61 -2.21 19.81
C VAL A 263 -4.38 -1.33 19.60
N ALA A 264 -4.47 -0.33 18.72
CA ALA A 264 -3.41 0.65 18.53
C ALA A 264 -3.08 1.36 19.85
N ASP A 265 -4.08 1.83 20.57
CA ASP A 265 -3.91 2.53 21.85
C ASP A 265 -3.25 1.65 22.92
N ALA A 266 -3.57 0.35 22.95
CA ALA A 266 -2.88 -0.61 23.80
C ALA A 266 -1.38 -0.73 23.44
N ILE A 267 -1.05 -0.74 22.15
CA ILE A 267 0.35 -0.79 21.68
C ILE A 267 1.11 0.49 22.06
N PHE A 268 0.51 1.66 21.87
CA PHE A 268 1.12 2.95 22.28
C PHE A 268 1.31 3.01 23.81
N TYR A 269 0.30 2.60 24.58
CA TYR A 269 0.41 2.52 26.03
C TYR A 269 1.55 1.59 26.47
N MET A 270 1.64 0.40 25.88
CA MET A 270 2.72 -0.55 26.19
C MET A 270 4.10 0.00 25.81
N ASN A 271 4.25 0.66 24.66
CA ASN A 271 5.52 1.29 24.27
C ASN A 271 5.93 2.41 25.23
N LYS A 272 4.97 3.19 25.74
CA LYS A 272 5.26 4.26 26.69
C LYS A 272 5.63 3.75 28.08
N SER A 273 4.98 2.67 28.55
CA SER A 273 5.07 2.21 29.94
C SER A 273 5.64 0.80 30.09
N TYR A 274 6.36 0.25 29.10
CA TYR A 274 6.83 -1.14 29.15
C TYR A 274 7.71 -1.44 30.37
N SER A 275 8.49 -0.47 30.84
CA SER A 275 9.35 -0.59 32.02
C SER A 275 8.60 -0.53 33.34
N GLU A 276 7.33 -0.08 33.34
CA GLU A 276 6.50 -0.01 34.52
C GLU A 276 5.79 -1.34 34.82
N GLN A 277 5.26 -1.46 36.05
CA GLN A 277 4.37 -2.56 36.41
C GLN A 277 2.96 -2.33 35.85
N ILE A 278 2.70 -2.90 34.67
CA ILE A 278 1.39 -2.83 34.02
C ILE A 278 0.49 -3.96 34.53
N SER A 279 -0.71 -3.62 35.01
CA SER A 279 -1.77 -4.59 35.33
C SER A 279 -2.87 -4.58 34.26
N ARG A 280 -3.62 -5.70 34.16
CA ARG A 280 -4.78 -5.81 33.25
C ARG A 280 -5.78 -4.70 33.51
N TRP A 281 -6.19 -4.54 34.76
CA TRP A 281 -7.14 -3.53 35.18
C TRP A 281 -6.68 -2.11 34.85
N LYS A 282 -5.42 -1.75 35.10
CA LYS A 282 -4.89 -0.39 34.84
C LYS A 282 -4.94 -0.07 33.34
N MET A 283 -4.53 -1.01 32.49
CA MET A 283 -4.56 -0.81 31.04
C MET A 283 -5.99 -0.76 30.50
N ALA A 284 -6.85 -1.71 30.91
CA ALA A 284 -8.24 -1.76 30.46
C ALA A 284 -9.00 -0.49 30.87
N SER A 285 -8.80 -0.02 32.11
CA SER A 285 -9.38 1.24 32.60
C SER A 285 -8.86 2.46 31.83
N TYR A 286 -7.56 2.52 31.55
CA TYR A 286 -6.96 3.60 30.75
C TYR A 286 -7.54 3.67 29.33
N LEU A 287 -7.82 2.51 28.73
CA LEU A 287 -8.38 2.38 27.38
C LEU A 287 -9.92 2.40 27.36
N ASN A 288 -10.56 2.62 28.50
CA ASN A 288 -12.01 2.62 28.67
C ASN A 288 -12.69 1.34 28.11
N ALA A 289 -12.05 0.19 28.35
CA ALA A 289 -12.43 -1.13 27.86
C ALA A 289 -12.50 -2.15 29.01
N SER A 290 -13.28 -3.22 28.85
CA SER A 290 -13.18 -4.37 29.76
C SER A 290 -11.96 -5.23 29.44
N GLU A 291 -11.41 -5.91 30.46
CA GLU A 291 -10.21 -6.76 30.30
C GLU A 291 -10.41 -7.88 29.27
N ASP A 292 -11.59 -8.50 29.28
CA ASP A 292 -11.97 -9.58 28.36
C ASP A 292 -12.13 -9.07 26.93
N TYR A 293 -12.76 -7.90 26.77
CA TYR A 293 -12.89 -7.26 25.46
C TYR A 293 -11.51 -6.95 24.89
N LEU A 294 -10.66 -6.26 25.66
CA LEU A 294 -9.31 -5.90 25.24
C LEU A 294 -8.48 -7.13 24.86
N SER A 295 -8.49 -8.17 25.70
CA SER A 295 -7.75 -9.41 25.43
C SER A 295 -8.20 -10.09 24.15
N ARG A 296 -9.53 -10.15 23.92
CA ARG A 296 -10.12 -10.77 22.73
C ARG A 296 -9.77 -10.00 21.46
N ILE A 297 -9.95 -8.68 21.43
CA ILE A 297 -9.70 -7.88 20.22
C ILE A 297 -8.20 -7.79 19.91
N PHE A 298 -7.35 -7.70 20.93
CA PHE A 298 -5.91 -7.68 20.74
C PHE A 298 -5.42 -9.00 20.14
N HIS A 299 -5.89 -10.13 20.67
CA HIS A 299 -5.55 -11.44 20.13
C HIS A 299 -6.06 -11.62 18.70
N ALA A 300 -7.29 -11.18 18.41
CA ALA A 300 -7.87 -11.27 17.08
C ALA A 300 -7.05 -10.49 16.02
N GLN A 301 -6.53 -9.31 16.36
CA GLN A 301 -5.71 -8.51 15.45
C GLN A 301 -4.27 -9.03 15.38
N MET A 302 -3.62 -9.18 16.53
CA MET A 302 -2.18 -9.43 16.62
C MET A 302 -1.81 -10.92 16.47
N GLY A 303 -2.77 -11.83 16.65
CA GLY A 303 -2.54 -13.28 16.64
C GLY A 303 -1.82 -13.80 17.89
N ILE A 304 -1.46 -12.92 18.82
CA ILE A 304 -0.82 -13.23 20.10
C ILE A 304 -1.55 -12.49 21.23
N SER A 305 -1.44 -12.99 22.45
CA SER A 305 -2.03 -12.30 23.60
C SER A 305 -1.33 -10.98 23.88
N LEU A 306 -2.08 -10.04 24.46
CA LEU A 306 -1.57 -8.75 24.94
C LEU A 306 -0.31 -8.90 25.81
N TRP A 307 -0.32 -9.86 26.74
CA TRP A 307 0.80 -10.10 27.66
C TRP A 307 2.02 -10.73 26.97
N ASN A 308 1.80 -11.59 25.96
CA ASN A 308 2.90 -12.09 25.14
C ASN A 308 3.51 -10.97 24.30
N TYR A 309 2.71 -10.02 23.81
CA TYR A 309 3.21 -8.84 23.12
C TYR A 309 4.08 -7.97 24.04
N LEU A 310 3.59 -7.64 25.24
CA LEU A 310 4.37 -6.87 26.23
C LEU A 310 5.69 -7.58 26.60
N ALA A 311 5.65 -8.90 26.82
CA ALA A 311 6.85 -9.67 27.12
C ALA A 311 7.85 -9.64 25.94
N ARG A 312 7.38 -9.76 24.70
CA ARG A 312 8.20 -9.63 23.49
C ARG A 312 8.81 -8.24 23.39
N LEU A 313 8.03 -7.18 23.64
CA LEU A 313 8.52 -5.80 23.66
C LEU A 313 9.67 -5.66 24.67
N ARG A 314 9.47 -6.07 25.92
CA ARG A 314 10.52 -6.02 26.97
C ARG A 314 11.77 -6.82 26.60
N VAL A 315 11.59 -8.04 26.09
CA VAL A 315 12.72 -8.88 25.63
C VAL A 315 13.46 -8.20 24.48
N GLN A 316 12.75 -7.54 23.57
CA GLN A 316 13.37 -6.84 22.46
C GLN A 316 14.22 -5.64 22.93
N HIS A 317 13.75 -4.90 23.93
CA HIS A 317 14.55 -3.87 24.62
C HIS A 317 15.75 -4.47 25.34
N ALA A 318 15.61 -5.64 26.00
CA ALA A 318 16.74 -6.34 26.59
C ALA A 318 17.79 -6.72 25.54
N ILE A 319 17.39 -7.21 24.37
CA ILE A 319 18.32 -7.50 23.27
C ILE A 319 19.11 -6.25 22.88
N ASP A 320 18.44 -5.10 22.73
CA ASP A 320 19.13 -3.84 22.43
C ASP A 320 20.14 -3.45 23.52
N LEU A 321 19.77 -3.57 24.79
CA LEU A 321 20.67 -3.29 25.92
C LEU A 321 21.84 -4.27 25.99
N LEU A 322 21.63 -5.55 25.67
CA LEU A 322 22.69 -6.56 25.64
C LEU A 322 23.72 -6.31 24.55
N TYR A 323 23.32 -5.71 23.43
CA TYR A 323 24.22 -5.37 22.34
C TYR A 323 24.91 -4.01 22.52
N SER A 324 24.23 -3.05 23.16
CA SER A 324 24.72 -1.67 23.28
C SER A 324 25.41 -1.34 24.61
N THR A 325 25.26 -2.18 25.64
CA THR A 325 25.75 -1.89 27.00
C THR A 325 26.44 -3.08 27.68
N GLY A 326 27.20 -2.79 28.73
CA GLY A 326 27.79 -3.78 29.63
C GLY A 326 26.95 -4.10 30.88
N ALA A 327 25.71 -3.62 30.95
CA ALA A 327 24.85 -3.70 32.15
C ALA A 327 24.66 -5.14 32.68
N GLY A 328 24.44 -5.30 33.98
CA GLY A 328 24.16 -6.61 34.58
C GLY A 328 22.80 -7.18 34.13
N LEU A 329 22.57 -8.49 34.24
CA LEU A 329 21.27 -9.08 33.91
C LEU A 329 20.16 -8.62 34.87
N ALA A 330 20.46 -8.49 36.17
CA ALA A 330 19.55 -7.88 37.15
C ALA A 330 19.16 -6.45 36.77
N GLU A 331 20.16 -5.62 36.44
CA GLU A 331 19.94 -4.23 36.03
C GLU A 331 19.09 -4.13 34.76
N ILE A 332 19.38 -4.96 33.75
CA ILE A 332 18.57 -5.02 32.52
C ILE A 332 17.14 -5.46 32.84
N ALA A 333 16.95 -6.44 33.73
CA ALA A 333 15.63 -6.89 34.14
C ALA A 333 14.82 -5.75 34.79
N ASP A 334 15.44 -4.98 35.68
CA ASP A 334 14.81 -3.83 36.33
C ASP A 334 14.46 -2.72 35.32
N LEU A 335 15.39 -2.37 34.42
CA LEU A 335 15.20 -1.32 33.41
C LEU A 335 14.03 -1.61 32.45
N ILE A 336 13.76 -2.88 32.16
CA ILE A 336 12.68 -3.29 31.24
C ILE A 336 11.42 -3.77 31.98
N GLY A 337 11.35 -3.61 33.30
CA GLY A 337 10.14 -3.81 34.09
C GLY A 337 9.87 -5.24 34.57
N PHE A 338 10.88 -6.12 34.59
CA PHE A 338 10.82 -7.39 35.33
C PHE A 338 11.27 -7.16 36.78
N ARG A 339 10.59 -7.83 37.72
CA ARG A 339 10.94 -7.73 39.15
C ARG A 339 11.98 -8.76 39.59
N ASP A 340 12.23 -9.76 38.76
CA ASP A 340 13.01 -10.94 39.09
C ASP A 340 13.86 -11.34 37.88
N GLU A 341 15.17 -11.36 38.08
CA GLU A 341 16.16 -11.70 37.05
C GLU A 341 15.95 -13.14 36.54
N ALA A 342 15.63 -14.09 37.43
CA ALA A 342 15.45 -15.48 37.06
C ALA A 342 14.21 -15.68 36.17
N TYR A 343 13.12 -14.98 36.47
CA TYR A 343 11.92 -14.94 35.64
C TYR A 343 12.19 -14.24 34.31
N PHE A 344 12.90 -13.10 34.31
CA PHE A 344 13.36 -12.45 33.09
C PHE A 344 14.14 -13.43 32.19
N CYS A 345 15.15 -14.11 32.72
CA CYS A 345 15.97 -15.06 31.97
C CYS A 345 15.13 -16.19 31.35
N ARG A 346 14.15 -16.73 32.09
CA ARG A 346 13.22 -17.74 31.58
C ARG A 346 12.35 -17.21 30.45
N VAL A 347 11.78 -16.01 30.61
CA VAL A 347 10.95 -15.36 29.60
C VAL A 347 11.75 -15.03 28.35
N PHE A 348 12.95 -14.48 28.52
CA PHE A 348 13.89 -14.17 27.45
C PHE A 348 14.22 -15.42 26.64
N LYS A 349 14.67 -16.50 27.29
CA LYS A 349 15.02 -17.74 26.59
C LYS A 349 13.85 -18.32 25.80
N ARG A 350 12.65 -18.28 26.38
CA ARG A 350 11.43 -18.76 25.72
C ARG A 350 11.09 -17.93 24.46
N ILE A 351 11.28 -16.61 24.50
CA ILE A 351 10.87 -15.71 23.42
C ILE A 351 11.95 -15.58 22.35
N ALA A 352 13.21 -15.44 22.75
CA ALA A 352 14.35 -15.22 21.86
C ALA A 352 15.04 -16.53 21.41
N GLY A 353 14.63 -17.68 21.96
CA GLY A 353 15.19 -18.99 21.64
C GLY A 353 16.57 -19.28 22.24
N ALA A 354 17.26 -18.28 22.80
CA ALA A 354 18.55 -18.44 23.48
C ALA A 354 18.64 -17.58 24.74
N THR A 355 19.67 -17.80 25.57
CA THR A 355 19.83 -17.07 26.84
C THR A 355 20.35 -15.64 26.61
N PRO A 356 20.12 -14.70 27.55
CA PRO A 356 20.72 -13.36 27.50
C PRO A 356 22.24 -13.39 27.33
N GLY A 357 22.92 -14.31 28.01
CA GLY A 357 24.38 -14.49 27.91
C GLY A 357 24.84 -14.90 26.51
N SER A 358 24.10 -15.80 25.85
CA SER A 358 24.40 -16.18 24.46
C SER A 358 24.28 -14.99 23.50
N PHE A 359 23.25 -14.16 23.66
CA PHE A 359 23.10 -12.93 22.87
C PHE A 359 24.26 -11.96 23.09
N ARG A 360 24.67 -11.74 24.35
CA ARG A 360 25.83 -10.90 24.68
C ARG A 360 27.12 -11.44 24.06
N SER A 361 27.32 -12.75 24.00
CA SER A 361 28.52 -13.31 23.37
C SER A 361 28.57 -13.12 21.84
N ARG A 362 27.42 -13.03 21.17
CA ARG A 362 27.34 -12.84 19.71
C ARG A 362 27.82 -11.46 19.28
N SER A 363 27.47 -10.41 20.02
CA SER A 363 27.96 -9.05 19.71
C SER A 363 29.48 -8.96 19.81
N PHE A 364 30.11 -9.65 20.77
CA PHE A 364 31.57 -9.67 20.88
C PHE A 364 32.26 -10.41 19.73
N SER A 365 31.64 -11.44 19.14
CA SER A 365 32.19 -12.15 17.99
C SER A 365 32.04 -11.41 16.66
N ASP A 366 30.96 -10.66 16.47
CA ASP A 366 30.75 -9.89 15.24
C ASP A 366 31.62 -8.62 15.20
N VAL A 367 31.88 -7.98 16.34
CA VAL A 367 32.82 -6.83 16.42
C VAL A 367 34.27 -7.26 16.11
N ARG A 368 34.69 -8.46 16.50
CA ARG A 368 36.04 -8.96 16.20
C ARG A 368 36.23 -9.30 14.72
N LYS A 369 35.19 -9.80 14.04
CA LYS A 369 35.26 -10.09 12.61
C LYS A 369 35.37 -8.84 11.75
N VAL A 370 34.75 -7.72 12.15
CA VAL A 370 34.84 -6.44 11.42
C VAL A 370 36.25 -5.84 11.58
N GLN A 371 36.89 -6.01 12.74
CA GLN A 371 38.24 -5.49 13.00
C GLN A 371 39.38 -6.33 12.38
N GLU A 372 39.11 -7.57 11.94
CA GLU A 372 40.09 -8.43 11.24
C GLU A 372 39.95 -8.39 9.71
N SER A 373 38.95 -7.66 9.20
CA SER A 373 38.67 -7.48 7.76
C SER A 373 38.98 -6.07 7.21
N ASP A 374 39.41 -5.16 8.08
CA ASP A 374 40.06 -3.88 7.74
C ASP A 374 41.59 -4.03 7.91
#